data_AF-E2BU78-F1
#
_entry.id   AF-E2BU78-F1
#
_cell.length_a   1.000
_cell.length_b   1.000
_cell.length_c   1.000
_cell.angle_alpha   90.00
_cell.angle_beta   90.00
_cell.angle_gamma   90.00
#
_symmetry.space_group_name_H-M   'P 1'
#
loop_
_entity.id
_entity.type
_entity.pdbx_description
1 polymer ?
#
loop_
_entity_poly.entity_id
_entity_poly.type
_entity_poly.pdbx_seq_one_letter_code
_entity_poly.pdbx_strand_id
1 'polypeptide(L)'
;LYIITDLKMEATKSKNEVTAWCDASTRLLLDKYEQYLPLIGPMKQFKCKKSMWIQISQDILTELNIERNAVQCENRYKTILKRK
;
A
#
# COMPACT_ATOMS: atom_id res chain seq x y z
N LEU A 1 32.43 9.50 -21.40
CA LEU A 1 31.24 10.38 -21.56
C LEU A 1 30.06 9.50 -21.93
N TYR A 2 28.97 9.67 -21.20
CA TYR A 2 27.58 9.42 -21.61
C TYR A 2 27.02 7.98 -21.67
N ILE A 3 26.24 7.72 -20.61
CA ILE A 3 24.93 7.04 -20.56
C ILE A 3 24.91 5.53 -20.32
N ILE A 4 24.82 5.15 -19.04
CA ILE A 4 24.02 4.00 -18.61
C ILE A 4 23.26 4.40 -17.33
N THR A 5 21.99 3.98 -17.27
CA THR A 5 20.99 4.07 -16.18
C THR A 5 20.30 5.41 -15.93
N ASP A 6 19.41 5.79 -16.83
CA ASP A 6 18.19 6.53 -16.45
C ASP A 6 17.01 6.01 -17.30
N LEU A 7 16.72 4.71 -17.14
CA LEU A 7 15.44 4.13 -17.50
C LEU A 7 14.42 4.63 -16.46
N LYS A 8 13.98 5.88 -16.62
CA LYS A 8 12.79 6.39 -15.95
C LYS A 8 11.62 5.58 -16.47
N MET A 9 11.12 4.67 -15.63
CA MET A 9 9.84 4.00 -15.81
C MET A 9 8.78 5.07 -16.10
N GLU A 10 8.30 5.06 -17.33
CA GLU A 10 7.22 5.91 -17.79
C GLU A 10 5.91 5.36 -17.20
N ALA A 11 5.52 5.90 -16.06
CA ALA A 11 4.24 5.58 -15.42
C ALA A 11 3.11 6.23 -16.23
N THR A 12 2.55 5.48 -17.17
CA THR A 12 1.30 5.82 -17.86
C THR A 12 0.15 5.76 -16.85
N LYS A 13 -0.14 6.90 -16.23
CA LYS A 13 -1.26 7.04 -15.29
C LYS A 13 -2.59 7.05 -16.05
N SER A 14 -3.12 5.87 -16.36
CA SER A 14 -4.50 5.71 -16.81
C SER A 14 -5.45 5.94 -15.64
N LYS A 15 -6.11 7.10 -15.64
CA LYS A 15 -7.25 7.37 -14.76
C LYS A 15 -8.36 6.36 -15.08
N ASN A 16 -8.93 5.72 -14.03
CA ASN A 16 -10.11 4.84 -14.06
C ASN A 16 -9.94 3.33 -14.34
N GLU A 17 -8.85 2.69 -13.92
CA GLU A 17 -9.01 1.31 -13.45
C GLU A 17 -9.25 1.33 -11.94
N VAL A 18 -10.48 1.00 -11.53
CA VAL A 18 -10.70 0.34 -10.23
C VAL A 18 -10.00 -1.01 -10.36
N THR A 19 -8.66 -1.01 -10.30
CA THR A 19 -7.83 -2.20 -10.44
C THR A 19 -8.35 -3.16 -9.39
N ALA A 20 -8.80 -4.34 -9.80
CA ALA A 20 -9.31 -5.33 -8.87
C ALA A 20 -8.24 -5.66 -7.82
N TRP A 21 -8.63 -5.90 -6.57
CA TRP A 21 -7.71 -6.39 -5.56
C TRP A 21 -7.37 -7.84 -5.86
N CYS A 22 -6.12 -8.13 -6.19
CA CYS A 22 -5.65 -9.51 -6.32
C CYS A 22 -5.34 -10.11 -4.94
N ASP A 23 -5.26 -11.44 -4.87
CA ASP A 23 -4.96 -12.16 -3.63
C ASP A 23 -3.61 -11.74 -3.03
N ALA A 24 -2.58 -11.55 -3.86
CA ALA A 24 -1.27 -11.09 -3.41
C ALA A 24 -1.34 -9.72 -2.71
N SER A 25 -1.98 -8.73 -3.35
CA SER A 25 -2.14 -7.39 -2.76
C SER A 25 -3.01 -7.39 -1.50
N THR A 26 -4.03 -8.27 -1.47
CA THR A 26 -4.89 -8.41 -0.29
C THR A 26 -4.13 -9.05 0.88
N ARG A 27 -3.32 -10.08 0.60
CA ARG A 27 -2.52 -10.76 1.61
C ARG A 27 -1.44 -9.86 2.18
N LEU A 28 -0.71 -9.14 1.31
CA LEU A 28 0.31 -8.19 1.75
C LEU A 28 -0.29 -7.08 2.62
N LEU A 29 -1.45 -6.55 2.24
CA LEU A 29 -2.17 -5.56 3.03
C LEU A 29 -2.49 -6.05 4.45
N LEU A 30 -2.96 -7.29 4.59
CA LEU A 30 -3.31 -7.88 5.88
C LEU A 30 -2.05 -8.15 6.72
N ASP A 31 -1.02 -8.74 6.12
CA ASP A 31 0.25 -9.05 6.77
C ASP A 31 0.94 -7.79 7.33
N LYS A 32 1.07 -6.75 6.51
CA LYS A 32 1.65 -5.47 6.96
C LYS A 32 0.79 -4.79 8.03
N TYR A 33 -0.54 -4.91 7.95
CA TYR A 33 -1.42 -4.38 8.98
C TYR A 33 -1.15 -5.03 10.34
N GLU A 34 -1.06 -6.37 10.39
CA GLU A 34 -0.78 -7.10 11.63
C GLU A 34 0.59 -6.75 12.20
N GLN A 35 1.60 -6.58 11.35
CA GLN A 35 2.95 -6.17 11.75
C GLN A 35 3.02 -4.73 12.28
N TYR A 36 2.29 -3.80 11.65
CA TYR A 36 2.38 -2.38 11.97
C TYR A 36 1.43 -1.91 13.06
N LEU A 37 0.31 -2.62 13.30
CA LEU A 37 -0.64 -2.30 14.35
C LEU A 37 0.01 -2.13 15.75
N PRO A 38 0.90 -3.01 16.23
CA PRO A 38 1.58 -2.84 17.53
C PRO A 38 2.61 -1.69 17.53
N LEU A 39 2.95 -1.16 16.37
CA LEU A 39 3.89 -0.05 16.19
C LEU A 39 3.19 1.32 16.11
N ILE A 40 1.89 1.38 16.41
CA ILE A 40 1.14 2.64 16.50
C ILE A 40 1.15 3.16 17.94
N GLY A 41 1.56 4.42 18.13
CA GLY A 41 1.48 5.12 19.41
C GLY A 41 2.28 6.44 19.43
N PRO A 42 2.12 7.27 20.48
CA PRO A 42 2.78 8.58 20.57
C PRO A 42 4.31 8.54 20.48
N MET A 43 4.92 7.43 20.89
CA MET A 43 6.38 7.20 20.90
C MET A 43 6.79 5.97 20.08
N LYS A 44 5.94 5.52 19.16
CA LYS A 44 6.23 4.37 18.29
C LYS A 44 6.53 4.84 16.87
N GLN A 45 6.85 3.90 15.97
CA GLN A 45 7.16 4.18 14.57
C GLN A 45 6.04 4.96 13.87
N PHE A 46 4.78 4.59 14.10
CA PHE A 46 3.63 5.28 13.53
C PHE A 46 2.91 6.11 14.58
N LYS A 47 2.82 7.43 14.35
CA LYS A 47 2.06 8.33 15.23
C LYS A 47 0.58 7.98 15.30
N CYS A 48 -0.01 7.52 14.19
CA CYS A 48 -1.42 7.17 14.10
C CYS A 48 -1.70 6.16 12.97
N LYS A 49 -2.91 5.59 12.96
CA LYS A 49 -3.38 4.64 11.91
C LYS A 49 -3.26 5.20 10.50
N LYS A 50 -3.48 6.52 10.31
CA LYS A 50 -3.36 7.15 8.99
C LYS A 50 -1.93 7.02 8.42
N SER A 51 -0.91 7.21 9.25
CA SER A 51 0.50 7.04 8.84
C SER A 51 0.80 5.59 8.49
N MET A 52 0.27 4.62 9.23
CA MET A 52 0.40 3.21 8.89
C MET A 52 -0.22 2.88 7.52
N TRP A 53 -1.42 3.39 7.21
CA TRP A 53 -2.05 3.15 5.90
C TRP A 53 -1.25 3.71 4.73
N ILE A 54 -0.60 4.86 4.93
CA ILE A 54 0.31 5.45 3.93
C ILE A 54 1.53 4.54 3.72
N GLN A 55 2.09 4.00 4.80
CA GLN A 55 3.22 3.07 4.70
C GLN A 55 2.81 1.79 3.96
N ILE A 56 1.67 1.18 4.32
CA ILE A 56 1.16 -0.03 3.65
C ILE A 56 0.94 0.24 2.15
N SER A 57 0.45 1.42 1.78
CA SER A 57 0.25 1.75 0.37
C SER A 57 1.56 1.87 -0.40
N GLN A 58 2.61 2.40 0.25
CA GLN A 58 3.96 2.43 -0.30
C GLN A 58 4.54 1.02 -0.43
N ASP A 59 4.39 0.17 0.59
CA ASP A 59 4.88 -1.21 0.55
C ASP A 59 4.21 -2.01 -0.59
N ILE A 60 2.89 -1.85 -0.80
CA ILE A 60 2.20 -2.49 -1.93
C ILE A 60 2.73 -1.99 -3.28
N LEU A 61 3.01 -0.69 -3.40
CA LEU A 61 3.62 -0.13 -4.59
C LEU A 61 5.04 -0.68 -4.79
N THR A 62 5.85 -0.75 -3.75
CA THR A 62 7.25 -1.20 -3.86
C THR A 62 7.38 -2.71 -4.09
N GLU A 63 6.58 -3.53 -3.41
CA GLU A 63 6.69 -4.99 -3.47
C GLU A 63 5.92 -5.60 -4.65
N LEU A 64 4.78 -5.01 -5.04
CA LEU A 64 3.91 -5.57 -6.09
C LEU A 64 3.81 -4.67 -7.33
N ASN A 65 4.40 -3.47 -7.31
CA ASN A 65 4.26 -2.47 -8.37
C ASN A 65 2.81 -2.08 -8.67
N ILE A 66 1.96 -2.06 -7.63
CA ILE A 66 0.53 -1.70 -7.72
C ILE A 66 0.30 -0.37 -7.00
N GLU A 67 -0.13 0.65 -7.73
CA GLU A 67 -0.49 1.94 -7.13
C GLU A 67 -1.82 1.80 -6.36
N ARG A 68 -1.75 1.99 -5.03
CA ARG A 68 -2.91 2.12 -4.15
C ARG A 68 -2.73 3.33 -3.26
N ASN A 69 -3.82 4.01 -2.95
CA ASN A 69 -3.84 5.07 -1.95
C ASN A 69 -4.20 4.48 -0.57
N ALA A 70 -3.71 5.11 0.50
CA ALA A 70 -4.00 4.77 1.89
C ALA A 70 -5.51 4.57 2.15
N VAL A 71 -6.37 5.43 1.60
CA VAL A 71 -7.83 5.33 1.72
C VAL A 71 -8.38 4.06 1.05
N GLN A 72 -7.81 3.66 -0.10
CA GLN A 72 -8.21 2.42 -0.78
C GLN A 72 -7.79 1.20 0.05
N CYS A 73 -6.59 1.21 0.63
CA CYS A 73 -6.14 0.16 1.55
C CYS A 73 -7.06 0.04 2.77
N GLU A 74 -7.39 1.16 3.41
CA GLU A 74 -8.29 1.18 4.56
C GLU A 74 -9.69 0.65 4.21
N ASN A 75 -10.26 1.07 3.08
CA ASN A 75 -11.58 0.62 2.63
C ASN A 75 -11.59 -0.88 2.30
N ARG A 76 -10.52 -1.38 1.68
CA ARG A 76 -10.36 -2.82 1.42
C ARG A 76 -10.31 -3.62 2.71
N TYR A 77 -9.51 -3.19 3.67
CA TYR A 77 -9.41 -3.82 4.98
C TYR A 77 -10.79 -3.92 5.67
N LYS A 78 -11.51 -2.79 5.75
CA LYS A 78 -12.86 -2.74 6.35
C LYS A 78 -13.85 -3.67 5.64
N THR A 79 -13.77 -3.76 4.31
CA THR A 79 -14.65 -4.65 3.53
C THR A 79 -14.37 -6.12 3.80
N ILE A 80 -13.10 -6.51 3.98
CA ILE A 80 -12.71 -7.88 4.33
C ILE A 80 -13.23 -8.24 5.72
N LEU A 81 -13.03 -7.36 6.72
CA LEU A 81 -13.49 -7.62 8.09
C LEU A 81 -15.00 -7.82 8.20
N LYS A 82 -15.80 -7.06 7.42
CA LYS A 82 -17.27 -7.19 7.43
C LYS A 82 -17.80 -8.50 6.86
N ARG A 83 -16.96 -9.26 6.15
CA ARG A 83 -17.33 -10.53 5.49
C ARG A 83 -16.84 -11.77 6.25
N LYS A 84 -16.10 -11.58 7.35
CA LYS A 84 -15.81 -12.62 8.34
C LYS A 84 -16.93 -12.66 9.37
#